data_AF-A0A938G1R3-F1
#
_entry.id   AF-A0A938G1R3-F1
#
_cell.length_a   1.000
_cell.length_b   1.000
_cell.length_c   1.000
_cell.angle_alpha   90.00
_cell.angle_beta   90.00
_cell.angle_gamma   90.00
#
_symmetry.space_group_name_H-M   'P 1'
#
loop_
_entity.id
_entity.type
_entity.pdbx_description
1 polymer ?
#
loop_
_entity_poly.entity_id
_entity_poly.type
_entity_poly.pdbx_seq_one_letter_code
_entity_poly.pdbx_strand_id
1 'polypeptide(L)'
;MLERIWNGWRAEYVVHGQGVQRKSDASIFTQILRSDLTDEQSYIVHRGAKIFALMNAFPYTTGHLLVVPYREVADLENLDPDETAELWSTVTTAVKVLKSVYKPEAMNVGINIGEAAGGSIAQHLHVHVLGRWGGDTNFMVSTANTKILPEALDVSADRIRKAWANQS
;
A
#
# COMPACT_ATOMS: atom_id res chain seq x y z
N MET A 1 3.27 20.72 4.26
CA MET A 1 2.28 20.61 3.17
C MET A 1 1.78 19.16 3.00
N LEU A 2 2.67 18.16 3.04
CA LEU A 2 2.33 16.73 3.22
C LEU A 2 1.53 16.45 4.50
N GLU A 3 1.91 17.07 5.62
CA GLU A 3 1.10 17.06 6.84
C GLU A 3 -0.31 17.62 6.63
N ARG A 4 -0.58 18.45 5.62
CA ARG A 4 -1.91 19.06 5.43
C ARG A 4 -2.86 18.16 4.64
N ILE A 5 -2.33 17.46 3.62
CA ILE A 5 -3.06 16.42 2.88
C ILE A 5 -3.27 15.22 3.81
N TRP A 6 -2.21 14.82 4.51
CA TRP A 6 -2.26 13.66 5.39
C TRP A 6 -2.93 13.91 6.74
N ASN A 7 -2.82 15.10 7.37
CA ASN A 7 -3.58 15.41 8.59
C ASN A 7 -5.04 15.73 8.30
N GLY A 8 -5.38 16.28 7.12
CA GLY A 8 -6.77 16.40 6.69
C GLY A 8 -7.45 15.03 6.58
N TRP A 9 -6.79 14.08 5.91
CA TRP A 9 -7.27 12.71 5.76
C TRP A 9 -7.10 11.85 7.03
N ARG A 10 -6.01 11.98 7.80
CA ARG A 10 -5.83 11.31 9.11
C ARG A 10 -6.89 11.76 10.10
N ALA A 11 -7.17 13.05 10.18
CA ALA A 11 -8.22 13.56 11.06
C ALA A 11 -9.58 13.02 10.61
N GLU A 12 -9.89 13.05 9.31
CA GLU A 12 -11.18 12.51 8.82
C GLU A 12 -11.31 10.99 9.06
N TYR A 13 -10.26 10.20 8.81
CA TYR A 13 -10.28 8.73 8.95
C TYR A 13 -10.24 8.24 10.41
N VAL A 14 -9.49 8.93 11.29
CA VAL A 14 -9.38 8.57 12.72
C VAL A 14 -10.56 9.11 13.53
N VAL A 15 -11.12 10.27 13.17
CA VAL A 15 -12.28 10.86 13.87
C VAL A 15 -13.60 10.19 13.46
N HIS A 16 -13.73 9.73 12.21
CA HIS A 16 -14.98 9.14 11.69
C HIS A 16 -14.84 7.65 11.45
N GLY A 17 -14.37 6.90 12.47
CA GLY A 17 -14.32 5.45 12.44
C GLY A 17 -15.54 4.88 11.71
N GLN A 18 -15.29 4.29 10.53
CA GLN A 18 -16.28 3.95 9.51
C GLN A 18 -17.03 5.15 8.91
N GLY A 19 -16.67 5.48 7.66
CA GLY A 19 -17.61 6.02 6.69
C GLY A 19 -17.94 7.51 6.79
N VAL A 20 -16.99 8.38 6.42
CA VAL A 20 -17.33 9.61 5.68
C VAL A 20 -16.21 9.90 4.66
N GLN A 21 -16.20 9.16 3.55
CA GLN A 21 -15.54 9.66 2.34
C GLN A 21 -16.31 10.91 1.90
N ARG A 22 -15.65 12.07 1.85
CA ARG A 22 -16.15 13.14 0.96
C ARG A 22 -16.29 12.49 -0.41
N LYS A 23 -17.49 12.55 -1.01
CA LYS A 23 -17.77 12.00 -2.34
C LYS A 23 -16.85 12.64 -3.38
N SER A 24 -15.63 12.14 -3.51
CA SER A 24 -14.85 12.27 -4.72
C SER A 24 -15.17 11.05 -5.57
N ASP A 25 -15.48 11.26 -6.84
CA ASP A 25 -15.77 10.18 -7.79
C ASP A 25 -14.54 9.26 -8.07
N ALA A 26 -13.40 9.52 -7.43
CA ALA A 26 -12.13 8.83 -7.65
C ALA A 26 -11.52 8.36 -6.34
N SER A 27 -10.93 7.17 -6.35
CA SER A 27 -10.22 6.57 -5.22
C SER A 27 -9.00 7.39 -4.81
N ILE A 28 -8.50 7.18 -3.59
CA ILE A 28 -7.28 7.83 -3.12
C ILE A 28 -6.08 7.54 -4.04
N PHE A 29 -5.99 6.34 -4.61
CA PHE A 29 -4.94 5.98 -5.56
C PHE A 29 -5.01 6.82 -6.83
N THR A 30 -6.21 6.97 -7.39
CA THR A 30 -6.45 7.84 -8.55
C THR A 30 -6.17 9.30 -8.23
N GLN A 31 -6.53 9.77 -7.03
CA GLN A 31 -6.22 11.13 -6.58
C GLN A 31 -4.71 11.36 -6.46
N ILE A 32 -3.96 10.40 -5.92
CA ILE A 32 -2.48 10.45 -5.88
C ILE A 32 -1.91 10.54 -7.29
N LEU A 33 -2.37 9.68 -8.22
CA LEU A 33 -1.91 9.67 -9.61
C LEU A 33 -2.21 10.95 -10.37
N ARG A 34 -3.30 11.66 -10.01
CA ARG A 34 -3.70 12.94 -10.60
C ARG A 34 -3.11 14.17 -9.91
N SER A 35 -2.40 13.98 -8.81
CA SER A 35 -1.79 15.08 -8.06
C SER A 35 -0.45 15.49 -8.67
N ASP A 36 0.02 16.70 -8.33
CA ASP A 36 1.35 17.18 -8.70
C ASP A 36 2.46 16.66 -7.75
N LEU A 37 2.17 15.65 -6.92
CA LEU A 37 3.14 15.07 -6.01
C LEU A 37 4.16 14.23 -6.78
N THR A 38 5.43 14.32 -6.37
CA THR A 38 6.46 13.41 -6.88
C THR A 38 6.27 12.00 -6.32
N ASP A 39 6.98 11.01 -6.89
CA ASP A 39 6.95 9.62 -6.40
C ASP A 39 7.47 9.52 -4.96
N GLU A 40 8.43 10.36 -4.57
CA GLU A 40 8.93 10.45 -3.20
C GLU A 40 7.86 10.99 -2.25
N GLN A 41 7.14 12.03 -2.66
CA GLN A 41 6.10 12.64 -1.85
C GLN A 41 4.84 11.76 -1.71
N SER A 42 4.53 10.99 -2.75
CA SER A 42 3.40 10.06 -2.79
C SER A 42 3.76 8.64 -2.32
N TYR A 43 5.02 8.39 -1.99
CA TYR A 43 5.58 7.09 -1.63
C TYR A 43 5.35 5.99 -2.69
N ILE A 44 5.27 6.37 -3.97
CA ILE A 44 5.33 5.42 -5.08
C ILE A 44 6.76 4.91 -5.20
N VAL A 45 6.92 3.59 -5.15
CA VAL A 45 8.22 2.91 -5.17
C VAL A 45 8.52 2.24 -6.50
N HIS A 46 7.49 2.00 -7.31
CA HIS A 46 7.63 1.43 -8.65
C HIS A 46 6.49 1.86 -9.57
N ARG A 47 6.82 2.11 -10.83
CA ARG A 47 5.89 2.37 -11.92
C ARG A 47 6.14 1.37 -13.05
N GLY A 48 5.15 0.54 -13.32
CA GLY A 48 5.06 -0.27 -14.53
C GLY A 48 4.24 0.44 -15.62
N ALA A 49 3.80 -0.32 -16.62
CA ALA A 49 2.98 0.16 -17.72
C ALA A 49 1.49 0.27 -17.34
N LYS A 50 0.97 -0.73 -16.61
CA LYS A 50 -0.43 -0.80 -16.16
C LYS A 50 -0.56 -0.78 -14.64
N ILE A 51 0.50 -1.13 -13.93
CA ILE A 51 0.50 -1.34 -12.49
C ILE A 51 1.55 -0.43 -11.85
N PHE A 52 1.30 0.02 -10.63
CA PHE A 52 2.29 0.68 -9.81
C PHE A 52 2.28 0.11 -8.39
N ALA A 53 3.35 0.36 -7.64
CA ALA A 53 3.43 -0.02 -6.24
C ALA A 53 3.77 1.19 -5.39
N LEU A 54 3.13 1.29 -4.23
CA LEU A 54 3.33 2.36 -3.25
C LEU A 54 3.34 1.82 -1.83
N MET A 55 3.91 2.61 -0.92
CA MET A 55 3.87 2.28 0.51
C MET A 55 2.47 2.40 1.08
N ASN A 56 2.08 1.48 1.95
CA ASN A 56 0.88 1.67 2.75
C ASN A 56 1.11 2.76 3.81
N ALA A 57 0.24 3.75 3.76
CA ALA A 57 0.05 4.83 4.72
C ALA A 57 0.04 4.43 6.20
N PHE A 58 -0.63 3.30 6.47
CA PHE A 58 -0.88 2.77 7.79
C PHE A 58 -0.38 1.32 7.80
N PRO A 59 0.95 1.13 7.73
CA PRO A 59 1.48 -0.16 7.39
C PRO A 59 1.40 -1.10 8.61
N TYR A 60 0.85 -2.29 8.40
CA TYR A 60 0.85 -3.33 9.44
C TYR A 60 2.26 -3.73 9.88
N THR A 61 3.24 -3.75 8.98
CA THR A 61 4.65 -4.01 9.32
C THR A 61 5.54 -3.11 8.47
N THR A 62 6.81 -2.94 8.87
CA THR A 62 7.77 -2.19 8.06
C THR A 62 7.84 -2.76 6.65
N GLY A 63 7.84 -1.89 5.64
CA GLY A 63 7.87 -2.30 4.24
C GLY A 63 6.53 -2.78 3.67
N HIS A 64 5.40 -2.57 4.33
CA HIS A 64 4.09 -2.93 3.77
C HIS A 64 3.80 -2.13 2.49
N LEU A 65 3.70 -2.84 1.36
CA LEU A 65 3.41 -2.31 0.04
C LEU A 65 1.97 -2.61 -0.39
N LEU A 66 1.44 -1.72 -1.22
CA LEU A 66 0.25 -1.91 -2.01
C LEU A 66 0.65 -1.97 -3.49
N VAL A 67 0.16 -2.97 -4.22
CA VAL A 67 0.32 -3.08 -5.68
C VAL A 67 -1.04 -2.85 -6.32
N VAL A 68 -1.12 -1.87 -7.22
CA VAL A 68 -2.37 -1.22 -7.62
C VAL A 68 -2.37 -1.01 -9.14
N PRO A 69 -3.46 -1.34 -9.87
CA PRO A 69 -3.60 -0.93 -11.26
C PRO A 69 -3.73 0.59 -11.39
N TYR A 70 -3.28 1.18 -12.51
CA TYR A 70 -3.55 2.60 -12.76
C TYR A 70 -5.04 2.86 -12.99
N ARG A 71 -5.72 1.90 -13.63
CA ARG A 71 -7.15 1.98 -13.88
C ARG A 71 -7.91 1.64 -12.60
N GLU A 72 -8.80 2.54 -12.20
CA GLU A 72 -9.69 2.32 -11.07
C GLU A 72 -10.69 1.21 -11.40
N VAL A 73 -10.48 0.05 -10.80
CA VAL A 73 -11.28 -1.16 -10.94
C VAL A 73 -11.44 -1.78 -9.57
N ALA A 74 -12.66 -2.13 -9.17
CA ALA A 74 -12.94 -2.64 -7.84
C ALA A 74 -12.60 -4.13 -7.70
N ASP A 75 -12.98 -4.92 -8.69
CA ASP A 75 -12.97 -6.38 -8.60
C ASP A 75 -11.89 -7.01 -9.48
N LEU A 76 -11.38 -8.16 -9.02
CA LEU A 76 -10.24 -8.84 -9.62
C LEU A 76 -10.58 -9.39 -11.01
N GLU A 77 -11.80 -9.90 -11.19
CA GLU A 77 -12.32 -10.44 -12.44
C GLU A 77 -12.51 -9.40 -13.55
N ASN A 78 -12.45 -8.12 -13.20
CA ASN A 78 -12.62 -7.01 -14.13
C ASN A 78 -11.29 -6.46 -14.65
N LEU A 79 -10.14 -7.06 -14.29
CA LEU A 79 -8.85 -6.75 -14.88
C LEU A 79 -8.76 -7.30 -16.30
N ASP A 80 -8.13 -6.53 -17.19
CA ASP A 80 -7.75 -7.07 -18.49
C ASP A 80 -6.57 -8.07 -18.36
N PRO A 81 -6.31 -8.91 -19.38
CA PRO A 81 -5.24 -9.91 -19.30
C PRO A 81 -3.84 -9.32 -19.06
N ASP A 82 -3.56 -8.13 -19.61
CA ASP A 82 -2.25 -7.48 -19.47
C ASP A 82 -2.08 -6.90 -18.07
N GLU A 83 -3.12 -6.24 -17.54
CA GLU A 83 -3.19 -5.77 -16.16
C GLU A 83 -3.03 -6.94 -15.17
N THR A 84 -3.70 -8.07 -15.42
CA THR A 84 -3.59 -9.27 -14.57
C THR A 84 -2.16 -9.80 -14.56
N ALA A 85 -1.55 -9.95 -15.73
CA ALA A 85 -0.17 -10.45 -15.85
C ALA A 85 0.83 -9.51 -15.16
N GLU A 86 0.71 -8.21 -15.41
CA GLU A 86 1.60 -7.21 -14.81
C GLU A 86 1.38 -7.10 -13.30
N LEU A 87 0.15 -7.25 -12.80
CA LEU A 87 -0.16 -7.18 -11.37
C LEU A 87 0.62 -8.25 -10.61
N TRP A 88 0.52 -9.50 -11.05
CA TRP A 88 1.18 -10.62 -10.38
C TRP A 88 2.70 -10.64 -10.59
N SER A 89 3.19 -10.16 -11.73
CA SER A 89 4.62 -9.92 -11.95
C SER A 89 5.17 -8.86 -10.96
N THR A 90 4.43 -7.77 -10.78
CA THR A 90 4.77 -6.69 -9.85
C THR A 90 4.72 -7.17 -8.40
N VAL A 91 3.70 -7.93 -8.01
CA VAL A 91 3.59 -8.56 -6.68
C VAL A 91 4.78 -9.50 -6.42
N THR A 92 5.14 -10.32 -7.40
CA THR A 92 6.30 -11.23 -7.29
C THR A 92 7.59 -10.45 -7.08
N THR A 93 7.77 -9.34 -7.80
CA THR A 93 8.93 -8.46 -7.64
C THR A 93 8.92 -7.77 -6.27
N ALA A 94 7.77 -7.28 -5.81
CA ALA A 94 7.63 -6.71 -4.46
C ALA A 94 8.06 -7.69 -3.38
N VAL A 95 7.68 -8.97 -3.49
CA VAL A 95 8.12 -10.02 -2.54
C VAL A 95 9.64 -10.18 -2.56
N LYS A 96 10.28 -10.23 -3.74
CA LYS A 96 11.75 -10.32 -3.85
C LYS A 96 12.45 -9.11 -3.24
N VAL A 97 11.93 -7.91 -3.51
CA VAL A 97 12.45 -6.65 -2.97
C VAL A 97 12.35 -6.62 -1.45
N LEU A 98 11.18 -6.94 -0.88
CA LEU A 98 11.03 -6.95 0.59
C LEU A 98 11.92 -8.00 1.25
N LYS A 99 12.11 -9.16 0.61
CA LYS A 99 13.04 -10.18 1.09
C LYS A 99 14.50 -9.72 1.07
N SER A 100 14.92 -9.00 0.04
CA SER A 100 16.29 -8.49 -0.04
C SER A 100 16.55 -7.35 0.95
N VAL A 101 15.57 -6.46 1.15
CA VAL A 101 15.72 -5.27 2.02
C VAL A 101 15.62 -5.62 3.50
N TYR A 102 14.65 -6.46 3.88
CA TYR A 102 14.27 -6.64 5.28
C TYR A 102 14.49 -8.05 5.83
N LYS A 103 14.69 -9.05 4.96
CA LYS A 103 14.87 -10.46 5.34
C LYS A 103 13.78 -10.95 6.34
N PRO A 104 12.49 -10.79 6.01
CA PRO A 104 11.42 -11.30 6.87
C PRO A 104 11.43 -12.83 6.92
N GLU A 105 10.92 -13.39 8.01
CA GLU A 105 10.81 -14.84 8.21
C GLU A 105 9.67 -15.43 7.36
N ALA A 106 8.62 -14.65 7.14
CA ALA A 106 7.48 -15.02 6.29
C ALA A 106 6.90 -13.81 5.56
N MET A 107 5.97 -14.06 4.63
CA MET A 107 5.27 -13.03 3.86
C MET A 107 3.76 -13.23 3.94
N ASN A 108 3.00 -12.14 4.05
CA ASN A 108 1.59 -12.13 3.68
C ASN A 108 1.42 -11.40 2.35
N VAL A 109 0.67 -12.03 1.45
CA VAL A 109 0.21 -11.46 0.19
C VAL A 109 -1.29 -11.69 0.12
N GLY A 110 -2.07 -10.64 -0.08
CA GLY A 110 -3.52 -10.77 -0.03
C GLY A 110 -4.25 -9.54 -0.54
N ILE A 111 -5.54 -9.72 -0.77
CA ILE A 111 -6.44 -8.73 -1.35
C ILE A 111 -7.79 -8.90 -0.66
N ASN A 112 -8.44 -7.78 -0.33
CA ASN A 112 -9.81 -7.75 0.17
C ASN A 112 -10.73 -7.16 -0.91
N ILE A 113 -11.71 -7.93 -1.37
CA ILE A 113 -12.67 -7.51 -2.41
C ILE A 113 -14.04 -7.26 -1.76
N GLY A 114 -14.59 -6.07 -1.97
CA GLY A 114 -15.83 -5.62 -1.33
C GLY A 114 -15.67 -5.17 0.13
N GLU A 115 -16.61 -4.34 0.59
CA GLU A 115 -16.57 -3.75 1.94
C GLU A 115 -16.62 -4.82 3.04
N ALA A 116 -17.42 -5.87 2.85
CA ALA A 116 -17.58 -6.96 3.81
C ALA A 116 -16.28 -7.74 4.07
N ALA A 117 -15.34 -7.74 3.12
CA ALA A 117 -14.02 -8.38 3.28
C ALA A 117 -13.03 -7.50 4.06
N GLY A 118 -13.44 -6.32 4.55
CA GLY A 118 -12.56 -5.35 5.20
C GLY A 118 -11.78 -4.48 4.20
N GLY A 119 -12.26 -4.38 2.95
CA GLY A 119 -11.68 -3.49 1.94
C GLY A 119 -11.97 -2.03 2.27
N SER A 120 -11.03 -1.33 2.91
CA SER A 120 -11.17 0.10 3.25
C SER A 120 -11.25 1.03 2.03
N ILE A 121 -10.73 0.58 0.88
CA ILE A 121 -10.79 1.27 -0.42
C ILE A 121 -11.39 0.28 -1.44
N ALA A 122 -12.64 -0.14 -1.20
CA ALA A 122 -13.28 -1.21 -1.98
C ALA A 122 -13.45 -0.88 -3.48
N GLN A 123 -13.48 0.40 -3.86
CA GLN A 123 -13.66 0.81 -5.25
C GLN A 123 -12.41 0.67 -6.13
N HIS A 124 -11.23 0.42 -5.55
CA HIS A 124 -9.99 0.30 -6.29
C HIS A 124 -9.13 -0.83 -5.71
N LEU A 125 -9.02 -1.91 -6.49
CA LEU A 125 -8.25 -3.11 -6.24
C LEU A 125 -6.82 -2.78 -5.79
N HIS A 126 -6.36 -3.42 -4.73
CA HIS A 126 -4.97 -3.31 -4.30
C HIS A 126 -4.53 -4.59 -3.60
N VAL A 127 -3.36 -5.10 -3.97
CA VAL A 127 -2.75 -6.27 -3.34
C VAL A 127 -1.80 -5.81 -2.25
N HIS A 128 -2.04 -6.25 -1.03
CA HIS A 128 -1.15 -6.06 0.10
C HIS A 128 0.03 -7.03 -0.01
N VAL A 129 1.25 -6.52 0.18
CA VAL A 129 2.48 -7.31 0.25
C VAL A 129 3.28 -6.85 1.46
N LEU A 130 3.46 -7.72 2.44
CA LEU A 130 4.18 -7.37 3.67
C LEU A 130 4.97 -8.53 4.28
N GLY A 131 6.13 -8.19 4.83
CA GLY A 131 6.96 -9.12 5.59
C GLY A 131 6.40 -9.36 6.99
N ARG A 132 6.66 -10.56 7.52
CA ARG A 132 6.25 -11.01 8.85
C ARG A 132 7.45 -11.55 9.64
N TRP A 133 7.42 -11.33 10.94
CA TRP A 133 8.41 -11.81 11.91
C TRP A 133 7.73 -12.42 13.13
N GLY A 134 8.35 -13.40 13.76
CA GLY A 134 7.92 -13.91 15.05
C GLY A 134 7.74 -12.75 16.06
N GLY A 135 6.52 -12.59 16.57
CA GLY A 135 6.19 -11.55 17.57
C GLY A 135 5.89 -10.15 17.01
N ASP A 136 5.73 -9.98 15.69
CA ASP A 136 5.33 -8.70 15.08
C ASP A 136 3.89 -8.25 15.42
N THR A 137 3.09 -9.15 15.97
CA THR A 137 1.92 -8.91 16.80
C THR A 137 2.29 -9.23 18.24
N ASN A 138 2.77 -8.23 18.98
CA ASN A 138 3.08 -8.37 20.41
C ASN A 138 1.92 -7.86 21.29
N PHE A 139 1.98 -8.17 22.59
CA PHE A 139 0.95 -7.82 23.57
C PHE A 139 0.67 -6.30 23.65
N MET A 140 1.68 -5.46 23.36
CA MET A 140 1.52 -4.01 23.29
C MET A 140 0.60 -3.61 22.12
N VAL A 141 0.69 -4.26 20.96
CA VAL A 141 -0.16 -4.00 19.79
C VAL A 141 -1.60 -4.48 19.99
N SER A 142 -1.83 -5.52 20.81
CA SER A 142 -3.19 -6.03 21.08
C SER A 142 -3.92 -5.32 22.21
N THR A 143 -3.22 -4.63 23.13
CA THR A 143 -3.82 -3.94 24.28
C THR A 143 -3.77 -2.42 24.18
N ALA A 144 -2.74 -1.87 23.52
CA ALA A 144 -2.68 -0.49 23.10
C ALA A 144 -2.84 -0.47 21.58
N ASN A 145 -3.86 0.21 21.08
CA ASN A 145 -4.15 0.34 19.65
C ASN A 145 -3.09 1.20 18.90
N THR A 146 -1.83 1.16 19.35
CA THR A 146 -0.69 1.96 18.89
C THR A 146 0.43 1.01 18.49
N LYS A 147 0.65 0.88 17.18
CA LYS A 147 1.77 0.12 16.63
C LYS A 147 2.96 1.03 16.44
N ILE A 148 4.08 0.73 17.11
CA ILE A 148 5.36 1.41 16.88
C ILE A 148 6.05 0.69 15.72
N LEU A 149 6.27 1.41 14.63
CA LEU A 149 7.07 0.93 13.51
C LEU A 149 8.52 1.41 13.73
N PRO A 150 9.52 0.53 13.57
CA PRO A 150 10.92 0.88 13.82
C PRO A 150 11.54 1.78 12.76
N GLU A 151 10.90 1.97 11.61
CA GLU A 151 11.43 2.75 10.47
C GLU A 151 10.37 3.71 9.95
N ALA A 152 10.78 4.94 9.61
CA ALA A 152 9.92 5.93 9.01
C ALA A 152 9.53 5.54 7.56
N LEU A 153 8.39 6.05 7.10
CA LEU A 153 7.79 5.64 5.83
C LEU A 153 8.63 6.07 4.62
N ASP A 154 9.18 7.28 4.66
CA ASP A 154 10.11 7.84 3.67
C ASP A 154 11.40 7.03 3.57
N VAL A 155 11.99 6.67 4.71
CA VAL A 155 13.18 5.81 4.77
C VAL A 155 12.88 4.43 4.17
N SER A 156 11.73 3.85 4.51
CA SER A 156 11.29 2.56 3.95
C SER A 156 11.11 2.64 2.43
N ALA A 157 10.42 3.69 1.96
CA ALA A 157 10.15 3.91 0.53
C ALA A 157 11.45 4.03 -0.26
N ASP A 158 12.42 4.79 0.24
CA ASP A 158 13.71 4.99 -0.43
C ASP A 158 14.54 3.71 -0.52
N ARG A 159 14.57 2.90 0.54
CA ARG A 159 15.26 1.61 0.54
C ARG A 159 14.64 0.65 -0.47
N ILE A 160 13.31 0.59 -0.51
CA ILE A 160 12.56 -0.26 -1.44
C ILE A 160 12.76 0.21 -2.88
N ARG A 161 12.65 1.51 -3.17
CA ARG A 161 12.85 2.06 -4.53
C ARG A 161 14.25 1.74 -5.06
N LYS A 162 15.29 1.90 -4.24
CA LYS A 162 16.67 1.51 -4.58
C LYS A 162 16.81 0.02 -4.87
N ALA A 163 16.19 -0.83 -4.06
CA ALA A 163 16.25 -2.28 -4.24
C ALA A 163 15.47 -2.76 -5.47
N TRP A 164 14.38 -2.07 -5.81
CA TRP A 164 13.59 -2.37 -7.01
C TRP A 164 14.38 -2.14 -8.30
N ALA A 165 15.16 -1.06 -8.38
CA ALA A 165 16.03 -0.78 -9.52
C ALA A 165 17.07 -1.90 -9.77
N ASN A 166 17.44 -2.63 -8.73
CA ASN A 166 18.41 -3.74 -8.80
C ASN A 166 17.76 -5.10 -9.15
N GLN A 167 16.46 -5.17 -9.40
CA GLN A 167 15.76 -6.40 -9.83
C GLN A 167 15.71 -6.56 -11.36
N SER A 168 16.33 -5.63 -12.10
CA SER A 168 16.44 -5.62 -13.57
C SER A 168 17.32 -6.74 -14.09
#